data_AF-A0A838IDI4-F1
#
_entry.id   AF-A0A838IDI4-F1
#
_cell.length_a   1.000
_cell.length_b   1.000
_cell.length_c   1.000
_cell.angle_alpha   90.00
_cell.angle_beta   90.00
_cell.angle_gamma   90.00
#
_symmetry.space_group_name_H-M   'P 1'
#
loop_
_entity.id
_entity.type
_entity.pdbx_description
1 polymer ?
#
loop_
_entity_poly.entity_id
_entity_poly.type
_entity_poly.pdbx_seq_one_letter_code
_entity_poly.pdbx_strand_id
1 'polypeptide(L)'
;MRPEVGDEDITKIRNRVEGVIESTGGHLLKFDDWGQRKLAYEIRDRGEARRYERGLYHYYRYMVAPNTVNEIERNLNILDTVLKYMTVKIEDDLIPEERLARPVEEDIEEIIPVLDEEE
;
A
#
# COMPACT_ATOMS: atom_id res chain seq x y z
N MET A 1 -5.29 -1.41 -7.68
CA MET A 1 -6.58 -2.14 -7.76
C MET A 1 -7.18 -1.93 -9.14
N ARG A 2 -8.19 -2.74 -9.51
CA ARG A 2 -8.95 -2.54 -10.76
C ARG A 2 -9.54 -1.11 -10.80
N PRO A 3 -9.72 -0.50 -11.97
CA PRO A 3 -10.26 0.86 -12.09
C PRO A 3 -11.79 0.93 -11.91
N GLU A 4 -12.50 -0.20 -12.05
CA GLU A 4 -13.96 -0.30 -12.00
C GLU A 4 -14.50 -0.67 -10.60
N VAL A 5 -13.65 -0.63 -9.59
CA VAL A 5 -13.99 -1.02 -8.21
C VAL A 5 -14.84 0.07 -7.58
N GLY A 6 -15.99 -0.31 -7.00
CA GLY A 6 -16.84 0.60 -6.24
C GLY A 6 -16.26 0.93 -4.86
N ASP A 7 -16.68 2.07 -4.29
CA ASP A 7 -16.23 2.54 -2.98
C ASP A 7 -16.45 1.54 -1.84
N GLU A 8 -17.52 0.72 -1.93
CA GLU A 8 -17.78 -0.36 -0.98
C GLU A 8 -16.66 -1.41 -0.98
N ASP A 9 -16.20 -1.83 -2.15
CA ASP A 9 -15.14 -2.84 -2.25
C ASP A 9 -13.78 -2.27 -1.88
N ILE A 10 -13.53 -1.00 -2.16
CA ILE A 10 -12.35 -0.27 -1.66
C ILE A 10 -12.33 -0.30 -0.13
N THR A 11 -13.47 0.02 0.49
CA THR A 11 -13.61 0.04 1.95
C THR A 11 -13.46 -1.35 2.55
N LYS A 12 -14.00 -2.40 1.91
CA LYS A 12 -13.77 -3.79 2.35
C LYS A 12 -12.30 -4.17 2.33
N ILE A 13 -11.57 -3.80 1.27
CA ILE A 13 -10.13 -4.06 1.15
C ILE A 13 -9.37 -3.29 2.22
N ARG A 14 -9.70 -2.02 2.44
CA ARG A 14 -9.10 -1.19 3.50
C ARG A 14 -9.29 -1.83 4.87
N ASN A 15 -10.54 -2.13 5.25
CA ASN A 15 -10.86 -2.77 6.52
C ASN A 15 -10.17 -4.12 6.70
N ARG A 16 -9.99 -4.88 5.61
CA ARG A 16 -9.26 -6.15 5.65
C ARG A 16 -7.77 -5.95 5.96
N VAL A 17 -7.14 -4.96 5.33
CA VAL A 17 -5.72 -4.65 5.56
C VAL A 17 -5.53 -4.08 6.97
N GLU A 18 -6.34 -3.09 7.36
CA GLU A 18 -6.30 -2.48 8.69
C GLU A 18 -6.55 -3.52 9.79
N GLY A 19 -7.54 -4.40 9.61
CA GLY A 19 -7.83 -5.46 10.58
C GLY A 19 -6.67 -6.45 10.77
N VAL A 20 -5.89 -6.74 9.71
CA VAL A 20 -4.69 -7.59 9.83
C VAL A 20 -3.57 -6.87 10.58
N ILE A 21 -3.38 -5.57 10.30
CA ILE A 21 -2.39 -4.73 11.00
C ILE A 21 -2.71 -4.68 12.49
N GLU A 22 -3.96 -4.33 12.84
CA GLU A 22 -4.41 -4.22 14.23
C GLU A 22 -4.38 -5.55 14.98
N SER A 23 -4.81 -6.65 14.34
CA SER A 23 -4.82 -7.99 14.96
C SER A 23 -3.43 -8.47 15.37
N THR A 24 -2.39 -7.96 14.72
CA THR A 24 -1.00 -8.35 14.99
C THR A 24 -0.25 -7.34 15.85
N GLY A 25 -0.95 -6.33 16.39
CA GLY A 25 -0.37 -5.26 17.20
C GLY A 25 0.49 -4.27 16.42
N GLY A 26 0.28 -4.16 15.11
CA GLY A 26 0.94 -3.17 14.28
C GLY A 26 0.24 -1.81 14.35
N HIS A 27 0.93 -0.77 13.88
CA HIS A 27 0.43 0.59 13.83
C HIS A 27 0.36 1.10 12.39
N LEU A 28 -0.80 1.62 11.99
CA LEU A 28 -0.94 2.36 10.73
C LEU A 28 -0.44 3.80 10.96
N LEU A 29 0.57 4.22 10.19
CA LEU A 29 1.15 5.56 10.28
C LEU A 29 0.47 6.53 9.32
N LYS A 30 0.22 6.10 8.08
CA LYS A 30 -0.41 6.93 7.05
C LYS A 30 -1.17 6.09 6.06
N PHE A 31 -2.29 6.63 5.61
CA PHE A 31 -3.05 6.13 4.48
C PHE A 31 -3.31 7.29 3.51
N ASP A 32 -2.92 7.12 2.26
CA ASP A 32 -3.22 8.07 1.19
C ASP A 32 -3.92 7.36 0.03
N ASP A 33 -5.02 7.94 -0.46
CA ASP A 33 -5.63 7.54 -1.71
C ASP A 33 -5.07 8.40 -2.85
N TRP A 34 -4.40 7.76 -3.82
CA TRP A 34 -3.80 8.44 -4.97
C TRP A 34 -4.73 8.47 -6.19
N GLY A 35 -5.94 7.92 -6.05
CA GLY A 35 -6.93 7.81 -7.09
C GLY A 35 -6.47 6.97 -8.28
N GLN A 36 -7.07 7.24 -9.43
CA GLN A 36 -6.87 6.49 -10.66
C GLN A 36 -5.72 7.07 -11.48
N ARG A 37 -4.68 6.26 -11.72
CA ARG A 37 -3.52 6.64 -12.53
C ARG A 37 -3.35 5.70 -13.74
N LYS A 38 -2.71 6.21 -14.80
CA LYS A 38 -2.36 5.42 -15.97
C LYS A 38 -1.16 4.53 -15.63
N LEU A 39 -1.25 3.26 -15.99
CA LEU A 39 -0.18 2.29 -15.79
C LEU A 39 0.86 2.43 -16.91
N ALA A 40 2.14 2.13 -16.61
CA ALA A 40 3.20 2.16 -17.62
C ALA A 40 3.00 1.11 -18.72
N TYR A 41 2.34 0.00 -18.38
CA TYR A 41 1.99 -1.08 -19.29
C TYR A 41 0.68 -1.72 -18.85
N GLU A 42 0.03 -2.42 -19.78
CA GLU A 42 -1.19 -3.17 -19.50
C GLU A 42 -0.92 -4.31 -18.51
N ILE A 43 -1.64 -4.32 -17.38
CA ILE A 43 -1.58 -5.42 -16.43
C ILE A 43 -2.73 -6.38 -16.73
N ARG A 44 -2.39 -7.66 -16.92
CA ARG A 44 -3.36 -8.75 -17.02
C ARG A 44 -3.87 -9.12 -15.64
N ASP A 45 -5.18 -9.18 -15.49
CA ASP A 45 -5.82 -9.66 -14.28
C ASP A 45 -5.58 -11.17 -14.09
N ARG A 46 -5.52 -11.63 -12.84
CA ARG A 46 -5.28 -13.05 -12.53
C ARG A 46 -6.56 -13.88 -12.64
N GLY A 47 -7.71 -13.31 -12.28
CA GLY A 47 -9.02 -13.97 -12.33
C GLY A 47 -9.70 -13.81 -13.69
N GLU A 48 -9.41 -12.73 -14.42
CA GLU A 48 -10.05 -12.43 -15.71
C GLU A 48 -9.04 -12.31 -16.87
N ALA A 49 -9.47 -12.64 -18.09
CA ALA A 49 -8.66 -12.42 -19.30
C ALA A 49 -8.56 -10.94 -19.70
N ARG A 50 -9.04 -10.02 -18.85
CA ARG A 50 -9.03 -8.57 -19.09
C ARG A 50 -7.65 -7.97 -18.80
N ARG A 51 -7.36 -6.90 -19.53
CA ARG A 51 -6.16 -6.08 -19.35
C ARG A 51 -6.58 -4.69 -18.92
N TYR A 52 -5.82 -4.12 -18.00
CA TYR A 52 -6.08 -2.80 -17.46
C TYR A 52 -4.93 -1.86 -17.83
N GLU A 53 -5.28 -0.71 -18.41
CA GLU A 53 -4.36 0.41 -18.69
C GLU A 53 -4.36 1.46 -17.58
N ARG A 54 -5.35 1.42 -16.70
CA ARG A 54 -5.52 2.33 -15.56
C ARG A 54 -5.76 1.50 -14.30
N GLY A 55 -5.30 2.01 -13.16
CA GLY A 55 -5.51 1.37 -11.86
C GLY A 55 -5.69 2.39 -10.75
N LEU A 56 -6.41 2.00 -9.71
CA LEU A 56 -6.52 2.77 -8.47
C LEU A 56 -5.33 2.49 -7.56
N TYR A 57 -4.68 3.54 -7.07
CA TYR A 57 -3.49 3.46 -6.21
C TYR A 57 -3.84 3.85 -4.79
N HIS A 58 -3.41 3.02 -3.84
CA HIS A 58 -3.56 3.25 -2.42
C HIS A 58 -2.19 3.09 -1.77
N TYR A 59 -1.80 4.05 -0.97
CA TYR A 59 -0.54 4.06 -0.26
C TYR A 59 -0.79 3.84 1.23
N TYR A 60 -0.06 2.88 1.80
CA TYR A 60 -0.12 2.57 3.22
C TYR A 60 1.30 2.66 3.77
N ARG A 61 1.46 3.44 4.83
CA ARG A 61 2.66 3.43 5.66
C ARG A 61 2.28 2.84 7.00
N TYR A 62 2.94 1.76 7.38
CA TYR A 62 2.63 1.02 8.59
C TYR A 62 3.90 0.48 9.25
N MET A 63 3.81 0.25 10.55
CA MET A 63 4.81 -0.43 11.35
C MET A 63 4.23 -1.75 11.81
N VAL A 64 4.87 -2.86 11.44
CA VAL A 64 4.43 -4.22 11.80
C VAL A 64 5.63 -5.12 12.04
N ALA A 65 5.40 -6.24 12.72
CA ALA A 65 6.38 -7.30 12.80
C ALA A 65 6.62 -7.94 11.41
N PRO A 66 7.82 -8.50 11.12
CA PRO A 66 8.14 -9.10 9.82
C PRO A 66 7.16 -10.19 9.39
N ASN A 67 6.65 -10.99 10.35
CA ASN A 67 5.70 -12.06 10.06
C ASN A 67 4.34 -11.54 9.57
N THR A 68 3.93 -10.35 10.01
CA THR A 68 2.66 -9.73 9.63
C THR A 68 2.66 -9.31 8.16
N VAL A 69 3.81 -8.91 7.61
CA VAL A 69 3.92 -8.51 6.20
C VAL A 69 3.48 -9.64 5.28
N ASN A 70 3.94 -10.87 5.55
CA ASN A 70 3.55 -12.05 4.76
C ASN A 70 2.03 -12.29 4.79
N GLU A 71 1.38 -12.06 5.93
CA GLU A 71 -0.07 -12.21 6.06
C GLU A 71 -0.84 -11.11 5.32
N ILE A 72 -0.34 -9.86 5.33
CA ILE A 72 -0.91 -8.76 4.55
C ILE A 72 -0.81 -9.09 3.06
N GLU A 73 0.37 -9.47 2.58
CA GLU A 73 0.58 -9.83 1.18
C GLU A 73 -0.29 -11.01 0.76
N ARG A 74 -0.43 -12.02 1.63
CA ARG A 74 -1.32 -13.15 1.39
C ARG A 74 -2.78 -12.71 1.26
N ASN A 75 -3.27 -11.83 2.13
CA ASN A 75 -4.64 -11.31 2.04
C ASN A 75 -4.83 -10.50 0.75
N LEU A 76 -3.88 -9.63 0.38
CA LEU A 76 -3.91 -8.87 -0.87
C LEU A 76 -3.85 -9.78 -2.11
N ASN A 77 -3.13 -10.89 -2.02
CA ASN A 77 -3.00 -11.86 -3.10
C ASN A 77 -4.29 -12.67 -3.34
N ILE A 78 -5.05 -12.95 -2.27
CA ILE A 78 -6.34 -13.65 -2.34
C ILE A 78 -7.43 -12.76 -2.95
N LEU A 79 -7.32 -11.44 -2.81
CA LEU A 79 -8.28 -10.49 -3.32
C LEU A 79 -8.06 -10.27 -4.82
N ASP A 80 -8.93 -10.85 -5.66
CA ASP A 80 -8.90 -10.69 -7.13
C ASP A 80 -8.98 -9.22 -7.59
N THR A 81 -9.56 -8.34 -6.76
CA THR A 81 -9.65 -6.90 -6.99
C THR A 81 -8.28 -6.20 -7.03
N VAL A 82 -7.25 -6.83 -6.42
CA VAL A 82 -5.89 -6.30 -6.34
C VAL A 82 -5.05 -6.82 -7.52
N LEU A 83 -4.81 -5.93 -8.49
CA LEU A 83 -3.97 -6.21 -9.65
C LEU A 83 -2.51 -6.47 -9.29
N LYS A 84 -1.94 -5.61 -8.45
CA LYS A 84 -0.53 -5.65 -8.04
C LYS A 84 -0.40 -4.98 -6.68
N TYR A 85 0.49 -5.51 -5.86
CA TYR A 85 0.94 -4.91 -4.60
C TYR A 85 2.46 -4.90 -4.59
N MET A 86 3.05 -3.99 -3.81
CA MET A 86 4.48 -3.91 -3.61
C MET A 86 4.71 -3.42 -2.19
N THR A 87 5.45 -4.19 -1.42
CA THR A 87 5.89 -3.81 -0.08
C THR A 87 7.35 -3.39 -0.15
N VAL A 88 7.67 -2.23 0.42
CA VAL A 88 9.04 -1.73 0.51
C VAL A 88 9.34 -1.48 1.97
N LYS A 89 10.47 -2.01 2.43
CA LYS A 89 10.99 -1.74 3.76
C LYS A 89 11.76 -0.42 3.74
N ILE A 90 11.34 0.53 4.56
CA ILE A 90 11.93 1.87 4.60
C ILE A 90 13.02 1.96 5.68
N GLU A 91 12.72 1.49 6.89
CA GLU A 91 13.61 1.58 8.05
C GLU A 91 13.66 0.25 8.83
N ASP A 92 14.75 0.05 9.56
CA ASP A 92 15.03 -1.09 10.45
C ASP A 92 14.93 -0.65 11.93
N ASP A 93 14.62 -1.59 12.83
CA ASP A 93 14.74 -1.42 14.29
C ASP A 93 14.09 -0.15 14.89
N LEU A 94 12.85 0.15 14.47
CA LEU A 94 12.11 1.29 15.00
C LEU A 94 11.52 1.01 16.39
N ILE A 95 11.83 1.87 17.36
CA ILE A 95 11.07 1.95 18.61
C ILE A 95 9.71 2.61 18.29
N PRO A 96 8.57 1.97 18.62
CA PRO A 96 7.25 2.48 18.25
C PRO A 96 7.00 3.91 18.70
N GLU A 97 7.46 4.27 19.90
CA GLU A 97 7.29 5.61 20.48
C GLU A 97 8.04 6.70 19.68
N GLU A 98 9.29 6.43 19.29
CA GLU A 98 10.09 7.38 18.50
C GLU A 98 9.49 7.59 17.11
N ARG A 99 8.96 6.52 16.50
CA ARG A 99 8.37 6.64 15.16
C ARG A 99 7.04 7.37 15.16
N LEU A 100 6.20 7.16 16.17
CA LEU A 100 4.94 7.87 16.31
C LEU A 100 5.13 9.37 16.61
N ALA A 101 6.26 9.73 17.25
CA ALA A 101 6.61 11.12 17.51
C ALA A 101 7.11 11.87 16.24
N ARG A 102 7.69 11.15 15.26
CA ARG A 102 8.12 11.74 13.98
C ARG A 102 6.93 11.93 13.03
N PRO A 103 6.59 13.16 12.62
CA PRO A 103 5.52 13.38 11.66
C PRO A 103 5.86 12.73 10.31
N VAL A 104 4.85 12.09 9.71
CA VAL A 104 5.03 11.27 8.50
C VAL A 104 5.41 12.11 7.26
N GLU A 105 5.17 13.42 7.32
CA GLU A 105 5.47 14.39 6.26
C GLU A 105 6.97 14.57 6.04
N GLU A 106 7.79 14.52 7.09
CA GLU A 106 9.24 14.74 7.00
C GLU A 106 9.95 13.66 6.16
N ASP A 107 9.53 12.39 6.22
CA ASP A 107 10.20 11.36 5.42
C ASP A 107 9.78 11.35 3.95
N ILE A 108 8.61 11.93 3.60
CA ILE A 108 8.22 12.04 2.19
C ILE A 108 9.20 12.98 1.49
N GLU A 109 9.60 14.06 2.15
CA GLU A 109 10.65 14.97 1.69
C GLU A 109 12.05 14.33 1.72
N GLU A 110 12.32 13.38 2.62
CA GLU A 110 13.60 12.65 2.71
C GLU A 110 13.73 11.51 1.69
N ILE A 111 12.62 10.95 1.21
CA ILE A 111 12.57 9.89 0.17
C ILE A 111 12.52 10.47 -1.25
N ILE A 112 11.88 11.63 -1.45
CA ILE A 112 11.78 12.35 -2.74
C ILE A 112 12.89 13.42 -3.00
N PRO A 113 13.96 13.64 -2.21
CA PRO A 113 14.85 14.77 -2.41
C PRO A 113 15.94 14.53 -3.48
N VAL A 114 15.88 13.44 -4.26
CA VAL A 114 16.94 13.08 -5.23
C VAL A 114 16.42 12.69 -6.62
N LEU A 115 15.12 12.85 -6.92
CA LEU A 115 14.57 12.50 -8.23
C LEU A 115 14.37 13.69 -9.18
N ASP A 116 14.68 14.92 -8.75
CA ASP A 116 14.53 16.13 -9.58
C ASP A 116 15.85 16.92 -9.80
N GLU A 117 17.00 16.32 -9.53
CA GLU A 117 18.29 16.84 -9.97
C GLU A 117 19.18 15.71 -10.53
N GLU A 118 18.86 15.17 -11.70
CA GLU A 118 19.86 14.89 -12.75
C GLU A 118 19.21 15.06 -14.12
N GLU A 119 19.56 16.19 -14.75
CA GLU A 119 19.47 16.66 -16.15
C GLU A 119 18.56 15.94 -17.17
#